data_AF-A0A1X6NJ50-F1
#
_entry.id   AF-A0A1X6NJ50-F1
#
_cell.length_a   1.000
_cell.length_b   1.000
_cell.length_c   1.000
_cell.angle_alpha   90.00
_cell.angle_beta   90.00
_cell.angle_gamma   90.00
#
_symmetry.space_group_name_H-M   'P 1'
#
loop_
_entity.id
_entity.type
_entity.pdbx_description
1 polymer ?
#
loop_
_entity_poly.entity_id
_entity_poly.type
_entity_poly.pdbx_seq_one_letter_code
_entity_poly.pdbx_strand_id
1 'polypeptide(L)'
;MAFVGTPLCVRVRGAPPPTARTMTRRPVPAGHPTRASSRMSISENTSAAGATPTVGPPAAVVTSASVSDEDVGNRSFQLIEMEDSEQAVSALYLRADDHGVDFGATDGPVPDSVTGEWVLHDDDGTLGLSLTRKYEGDFSFEVTRFYKGHYQRREGSSLVTVEGYIFMPEVLMNPENAVGFFSLVMATDDLPSEDYDVTKPGGK
;
A
#
# COMPACT_ATOMS: atom_id res chain seq x y z
N MET A 1 -38.83 -18.21 52.75
CA MET A 1 -39.17 -16.84 52.29
C MET A 1 -38.48 -16.64 50.96
N ALA A 2 -39.26 -16.51 49.89
CA ALA A 2 -38.76 -16.24 48.54
C ALA A 2 -38.88 -14.74 48.27
N PHE A 3 -37.85 -14.13 47.67
CA PHE A 3 -38.01 -12.93 46.85
C PHE A 3 -37.13 -13.07 45.61
N VAL A 4 -37.83 -13.10 44.49
CA VAL A 4 -37.35 -13.11 43.11
C VAL A 4 -37.13 -11.65 42.71
N GLY A 5 -36.01 -11.34 42.05
CA GLY A 5 -35.72 -10.02 41.49
C GLY A 5 -34.94 -10.15 40.20
N THR A 6 -35.64 -9.95 39.09
CA THR A 6 -35.22 -10.01 37.67
C THR A 6 -34.09 -9.04 37.28
N PRO A 7 -33.31 -9.34 36.21
CA PRO A 7 -32.31 -8.41 35.67
C PRO A 7 -32.95 -7.24 34.91
N LEU A 8 -32.42 -6.03 35.14
CA LEU A 8 -32.85 -4.82 34.45
C LEU A 8 -32.22 -4.74 33.05
N CYS A 9 -33.02 -4.97 32.01
CA CYS A 9 -32.63 -4.68 30.62
C CYS A 9 -32.63 -3.16 30.40
N VAL A 10 -31.46 -2.55 30.20
CA VAL A 10 -31.37 -1.17 29.70
C VAL A 10 -31.39 -1.20 28.17
N ARG A 11 -32.46 -0.64 27.61
CA ARG A 11 -32.67 -0.45 26.16
C ARG A 11 -32.13 0.93 25.80
N VAL A 12 -30.93 1.02 25.22
CA VAL A 12 -30.46 2.27 24.62
C VAL A 12 -31.05 2.36 23.21
N ARG A 13 -31.91 3.36 23.00
CA ARG A 13 -32.49 3.71 21.70
C ARG A 13 -31.36 4.19 20.77
N GLY A 14 -31.33 3.63 19.57
CA GLY A 14 -30.38 3.99 18.51
C GLY A 14 -30.47 5.47 18.13
N ALA A 15 -29.31 6.09 17.97
CA ALA A 15 -29.17 7.33 17.24
C ALA A 15 -29.26 7.03 15.73
N PRO A 16 -29.97 7.85 14.94
CA PRO A 16 -30.00 7.70 13.49
C PRO A 16 -28.62 8.05 12.87
N PRO A 17 -28.25 7.40 11.75
CA PRO A 17 -26.96 7.64 11.10
C PRO A 17 -26.87 9.08 10.54
N PRO A 18 -25.67 9.68 10.49
CA PRO A 18 -25.47 10.97 9.84
C PRO A 18 -25.79 10.86 8.35
N THR A 19 -26.62 11.79 7.90
CA THR A 19 -27.15 11.90 6.54
C THR A 19 -26.03 12.03 5.51
N ALA A 20 -26.03 11.15 4.52
CA ALA A 20 -25.17 11.25 3.34
C ALA A 20 -25.33 12.63 2.70
N ARG A 21 -24.20 13.34 2.52
CA ARG A 21 -24.17 14.58 1.73
C ARG A 21 -24.31 14.21 0.26
N THR A 22 -25.52 14.39 -0.28
CA THR A 22 -25.78 14.42 -1.72
C THR A 22 -24.98 15.55 -2.37
N MET A 23 -24.01 15.21 -3.22
CA MET A 23 -23.42 16.18 -4.14
C MET A 23 -24.44 16.53 -5.23
N THR A 24 -24.98 17.75 -5.16
CA THR A 24 -25.85 18.32 -6.19
C THR A 24 -25.01 18.64 -7.44
N ARG A 25 -25.06 17.76 -8.45
CA ARG A 25 -24.59 18.11 -9.81
C ARG A 25 -25.51 19.20 -10.38
N ARG A 26 -24.93 20.36 -10.67
CA ARG A 26 -25.60 21.48 -11.34
C ARG A 26 -25.79 21.14 -12.84
N PRO A 27 -27.00 21.24 -13.41
CA PRO A 27 -27.19 21.08 -14.86
C PRO A 27 -26.66 22.32 -15.60
N VAL A 28 -25.85 22.11 -16.64
CA VAL A 28 -25.45 23.16 -17.59
C VAL A 28 -26.45 23.15 -18.76
N PRO A 29 -27.08 24.28 -19.13
CA PRO A 29 -28.08 24.32 -20.20
C PRO A 29 -27.44 24.28 -21.60
N ALA A 30 -28.12 23.61 -22.52
CA ALA A 30 -27.78 23.48 -23.91
C ALA A 30 -27.93 24.81 -24.69
N GLY A 31 -26.94 25.14 -25.50
CA GLY A 31 -26.98 26.23 -26.48
C GLY A 31 -25.91 26.07 -27.56
N HIS A 32 -26.31 25.62 -28.75
CA HIS A 32 -25.61 25.78 -30.03
C HIS A 32 -26.30 26.92 -30.83
N PRO A 33 -25.78 27.44 -31.97
CA PRO A 33 -24.56 27.10 -32.75
C PRO A 33 -23.64 28.34 -32.99
N THR A 34 -22.41 28.29 -33.54
CA THR A 34 -22.09 28.19 -34.98
C THR A 34 -20.56 28.30 -35.23
N ARG A 35 -20.00 27.34 -35.99
CA ARG A 35 -18.94 27.40 -37.03
C ARG A 35 -17.73 28.35 -36.87
N ALA A 36 -16.53 27.75 -36.75
CA ALA A 36 -15.36 28.10 -37.58
C ALA A 36 -14.35 26.94 -37.61
N SER A 37 -13.97 26.54 -38.82
CA SER A 37 -13.00 25.49 -39.13
C SER A 37 -11.59 25.84 -38.67
N SER A 38 -10.88 24.85 -38.14
CA SER A 38 -9.46 24.66 -38.46
C SER A 38 -9.14 23.17 -38.46
N ARG A 39 -8.61 22.75 -39.60
CA ARG A 39 -8.29 21.39 -40.04
C ARG A 39 -6.82 21.16 -39.74
N MET A 40 -6.46 20.21 -38.88
CA MET A 40 -5.13 19.60 -38.92
C MET A 40 -5.22 18.09 -38.70
N SER A 41 -4.93 17.42 -39.80
CA SER A 41 -4.51 16.05 -40.07
C SER A 41 -4.33 15.11 -38.88
N ILE A 42 -5.21 14.10 -38.80
CA ILE A 42 -4.92 12.83 -38.12
C ILE A 42 -4.23 11.96 -39.16
N SER A 43 -2.96 11.63 -38.94
CA SER A 43 -2.31 10.53 -39.66
C SER A 43 -2.82 9.22 -39.05
N GLU A 44 -3.69 8.55 -39.81
CA GLU A 44 -4.04 7.15 -39.60
C GLU A 44 -2.77 6.30 -39.72
N ASN A 45 -2.53 5.44 -38.74
CA ASN A 45 -1.76 4.23 -38.97
C ASN A 45 -2.50 3.07 -38.31
N THR A 46 -3.46 2.52 -39.05
CA THR A 46 -4.08 1.24 -38.73
C THR A 46 -3.15 0.15 -39.22
N SER A 47 -2.60 -0.66 -38.30
CA SER A 47 -2.34 -2.07 -38.60
C SER A 47 -2.45 -2.88 -37.32
N ALA A 48 -3.33 -3.88 -37.38
CA ALA A 48 -3.67 -4.80 -36.32
C ALA A 48 -2.59 -5.88 -36.17
N ALA A 49 -2.14 -6.11 -34.94
CA ALA A 49 -1.68 -7.40 -34.43
C ALA A 49 -1.71 -7.35 -32.91
N GLY A 50 -2.27 -8.38 -32.27
CA GLY A 50 -2.43 -8.45 -30.82
C GLY A 50 -1.10 -8.26 -30.09
N ALA A 51 -1.06 -7.26 -29.21
CA ALA A 51 0.01 -7.09 -28.25
C ALA A 51 -0.64 -7.11 -26.87
N THR A 52 -0.42 -8.19 -26.15
CA THR A 52 -0.49 -8.22 -24.68
C THR A 52 0.24 -6.99 -24.12
N PRO A 53 -0.31 -6.27 -23.13
CA PRO A 53 0.45 -5.23 -22.44
C PRO A 53 1.54 -5.92 -21.63
N THR A 54 2.71 -6.11 -22.23
CA THR A 54 3.93 -6.42 -21.48
C THR A 54 4.27 -5.18 -20.68
N VAL A 55 3.97 -5.21 -19.38
CA VAL A 55 4.54 -4.25 -18.42
C VAL A 55 6.05 -4.46 -18.48
N GLY A 56 6.75 -3.54 -19.14
CA GLY A 56 8.20 -3.55 -19.19
C GLY A 56 8.77 -3.27 -17.79
N PRO A 57 10.00 -3.71 -17.50
CA PRO A 57 10.66 -3.36 -16.25
C PRO A 57 10.74 -1.83 -16.11
N PRO A 58 10.62 -1.28 -14.89
CA PRO A 58 10.76 0.16 -14.68
C PRO A 58 12.11 0.61 -15.24
N ALA A 59 12.07 1.71 -16.00
CA ALA A 59 13.25 2.29 -16.62
C ALA A 59 14.34 2.51 -15.56
N ALA A 60 15.56 2.06 -15.83
CA ALA A 60 16.70 2.28 -14.96
C ALA A 60 16.94 3.78 -14.76
N VAL A 61 16.47 4.32 -13.63
CA VAL A 61 16.80 5.68 -13.19
C VAL A 61 17.90 5.54 -12.14
N VAL A 62 19.12 5.87 -12.55
CA VAL A 62 20.27 6.04 -11.66
C VAL A 62 20.17 7.44 -11.06
N THR A 63 19.77 7.52 -9.79
CA THR A 63 20.16 8.64 -8.92
C THR A 63 20.42 8.11 -7.51
N SER A 64 21.66 7.66 -7.29
CA SER A 64 22.17 7.24 -5.98
C SER A 64 22.55 8.46 -5.15
N ALA A 65 21.57 9.13 -4.55
CA ALA A 65 21.86 9.84 -3.30
C ALA A 65 22.02 8.75 -2.22
N SER A 66 23.11 8.77 -1.45
CA SER A 66 23.27 7.86 -0.31
C SER A 66 22.10 8.04 0.63
N VAL A 67 21.26 7.02 0.76
CA VAL A 67 20.19 6.97 1.77
C VAL A 67 20.79 6.35 3.02
N SER A 68 20.49 6.93 4.17
CA SER A 68 20.97 6.47 5.46
C SER A 68 19.84 5.88 6.30
N ASP A 69 20.20 5.19 7.38
CA ASP A 69 19.25 4.70 8.37
C ASP A 69 18.32 5.82 8.88
N GLU A 70 18.86 7.03 9.13
CA GLU A 70 18.10 8.19 9.61
C GLU A 70 17.06 8.71 8.60
N ASP A 71 17.27 8.47 7.30
CA ASP A 71 16.31 8.84 6.27
C ASP A 71 15.10 7.90 6.25
N VAL A 72 15.22 6.68 6.80
CA VAL A 72 14.26 5.58 6.63
C VAL A 72 13.65 5.14 7.95
N GLY A 73 14.49 5.00 8.98
CA GLY A 73 14.11 4.60 10.32
C GLY A 73 13.22 5.63 11.01
N ASN A 74 12.32 5.13 11.85
CA ASN A 74 11.27 5.86 12.54
C ASN A 74 10.34 6.64 11.61
N ARG A 75 10.05 6.09 10.44
CA ARG A 75 9.14 6.67 9.43
C ARG A 75 8.01 5.72 9.07
N SER A 76 6.89 6.33 8.72
CA SER A 76 5.72 5.66 8.18
C SER A 76 5.81 5.52 6.66
N PHE A 77 5.37 4.38 6.15
CA PHE A 77 5.35 4.07 4.72
C PHE A 77 4.03 3.44 4.30
N GLN A 78 3.68 3.64 3.04
CA GLN A 78 2.70 2.80 2.34
C GLN A 78 3.45 1.77 1.50
N LEU A 79 3.25 0.49 1.82
CA LEU A 79 3.67 -0.63 1.02
C LEU A 79 2.56 -0.96 0.02
N ILE A 80 2.86 -0.81 -1.26
CA ILE A 80 1.98 -1.19 -2.37
C ILE A 80 2.55 -2.46 -2.99
N GLU A 81 1.81 -3.55 -2.90
CA GLU A 81 2.18 -4.87 -3.41
C GLU A 81 1.39 -5.15 -4.68
N MET A 82 2.07 -5.67 -5.69
CA MET A 82 1.48 -6.17 -6.93
C MET A 82 2.00 -7.58 -7.17
N GLU A 83 1.33 -8.57 -6.57
CA GLU A 83 1.61 -10.00 -6.74
C GLU A 83 0.60 -10.57 -7.75
N ASP A 84 1.10 -11.23 -8.79
CA ASP A 84 0.34 -11.72 -9.95
C ASP A 84 -0.54 -10.65 -10.63
N SER A 85 -1.78 -10.46 -10.18
CA SER A 85 -2.72 -9.46 -10.70
C SER A 85 -3.55 -8.79 -9.60
N GLU A 86 -3.18 -9.05 -8.35
CA GLU A 86 -3.82 -8.49 -7.18
C GLU A 86 -2.95 -7.37 -6.62
N GLN A 87 -3.62 -6.32 -6.15
CA GLN A 87 -2.96 -5.20 -5.50
C GLN A 87 -3.41 -5.14 -4.04
N ALA A 88 -2.45 -4.97 -3.14
CA ALA A 88 -2.71 -4.67 -1.75
C ALA A 88 -1.88 -3.44 -1.33
N VAL A 89 -2.48 -2.58 -0.51
CA VAL A 89 -1.84 -1.43 0.10
C VAL A 89 -1.86 -1.61 1.60
N SER A 90 -0.70 -1.56 2.22
CA SER A 90 -0.52 -1.72 3.67
C SER A 90 0.27 -0.56 4.25
N ALA A 91 -0.11 -0.09 5.43
CA ALA A 91 0.67 0.86 6.20
C ALA A 91 1.78 0.13 6.97
N LEU A 92 3.00 0.65 6.94
CA LEU A 92 4.13 0.17 7.72
C LEU A 92 4.74 1.31 8.52
N TYR A 93 5.38 0.96 9.63
CA TYR A 93 6.31 1.84 10.34
C TYR A 93 7.62 1.09 10.55
N LEU A 94 8.72 1.66 10.06
CA LEU A 94 10.05 1.06 10.17
C LEU A 94 10.72 1.60 11.43
N ARG A 95 10.93 0.74 12.43
CA ARG A 95 11.57 1.13 13.69
C ARG A 95 13.08 1.16 13.53
N ALA A 96 13.73 2.22 13.99
CA ALA A 96 15.18 2.38 13.87
C ALA A 96 15.98 1.70 14.99
N ASP A 97 15.35 1.43 16.15
CA ASP A 97 16.04 0.91 17.34
C ASP A 97 16.34 -0.59 17.26
N ASP A 98 15.40 -1.37 16.72
CA ASP A 98 15.51 -2.82 16.57
C ASP A 98 15.46 -3.31 15.11
N HIS A 99 15.38 -2.38 14.15
CA HIS A 99 15.13 -2.67 12.73
C HIS A 99 13.86 -3.50 12.47
N GLY A 100 12.91 -3.47 13.41
CA GLY A 100 11.62 -4.13 13.29
C GLY A 100 10.63 -3.32 12.46
N VAL A 101 9.52 -3.98 12.14
CA VAL A 101 8.43 -3.38 11.36
C VAL A 101 7.11 -3.50 12.12
N ASP A 102 6.46 -2.36 12.33
CA ASP A 102 5.07 -2.32 12.77
C ASP A 102 4.14 -2.30 11.56
N PHE A 103 3.21 -3.25 11.53
CA PHE A 103 2.22 -3.39 10.47
C PHE A 103 0.91 -2.71 10.88
N GLY A 104 0.45 -1.78 10.03
CA GLY A 104 -0.79 -1.04 10.24
C GLY A 104 -1.94 -1.55 9.38
N ALA A 105 -2.87 -0.64 9.04
CA ALA A 105 -4.02 -0.95 8.20
C ALA A 105 -3.62 -1.50 6.81
N THR A 106 -4.43 -2.41 6.29
CA THR A 106 -4.30 -2.97 4.94
C THR A 106 -5.66 -3.03 4.25
N ASP A 107 -5.71 -2.86 2.94
CA ASP A 107 -6.90 -3.11 2.12
C ASP A 107 -6.99 -4.54 1.56
N GLY A 108 -5.96 -5.36 1.82
CA GLY A 108 -5.93 -6.79 1.52
C GLY A 108 -6.45 -7.67 2.66
N PRO A 109 -6.18 -8.99 2.62
CA PRO A 109 -6.50 -9.90 3.72
C PRO A 109 -5.81 -9.47 5.02
N VAL A 110 -6.61 -9.18 6.05
CA VAL A 110 -6.12 -8.73 7.37
C VAL A 110 -5.50 -9.92 8.11
N PRO A 111 -4.19 -9.87 8.44
CA PRO A 111 -3.54 -10.91 9.22
C PRO A 111 -3.86 -10.80 10.72
N ASP A 112 -3.83 -11.92 11.42
CA ASP A 112 -3.97 -11.98 12.88
C ASP A 112 -2.72 -11.48 13.60
N SER A 113 -1.55 -11.70 13.00
CA SER A 113 -0.29 -11.14 13.49
C SER A 113 0.71 -10.96 12.35
N VAL A 114 1.58 -9.96 12.49
CA VAL A 114 2.67 -9.71 11.55
C VAL A 114 3.97 -9.55 12.33
N THR A 115 5.03 -10.18 11.82
CA THR A 115 6.40 -9.91 12.23
C THR A 115 7.19 -9.47 11.01
N GLY A 116 8.09 -8.51 11.18
CA GLY A 116 8.91 -8.05 10.08
C GLY A 116 10.18 -7.36 10.54
N GLU A 117 11.16 -7.38 9.65
CA GLU A 117 12.47 -6.76 9.83
C GLU A 117 12.87 -6.07 8.53
N TRP A 118 13.64 -4.99 8.65
CA TRP A 118 14.19 -4.28 7.50
C TRP A 118 15.70 -4.10 7.65
N VAL A 119 16.39 -3.96 6.52
CA VAL A 119 17.84 -3.76 6.48
C VAL A 119 18.19 -2.86 5.32
N LEU A 120 19.05 -1.89 5.59
CA LEU A 120 19.68 -1.07 4.57
C LEU A 120 21.02 -1.70 4.16
N HIS A 121 21.21 -1.91 2.88
CA HIS A 121 22.46 -2.37 2.30
C HIS A 121 23.20 -1.20 1.66
N ASP A 122 24.13 -0.60 2.41
CA ASP A 122 24.92 0.56 1.95
C ASP A 122 25.73 0.26 0.69
N ASP A 123 26.17 -0.99 0.52
CA ASP A 123 27.05 -1.42 -0.58
C ASP A 123 26.39 -1.35 -1.96
N ASP A 124 25.08 -1.65 -2.03
CA ASP A 124 24.31 -1.70 -3.28
C ASP A 124 23.13 -0.70 -3.33
N GLY A 125 22.96 0.09 -2.26
CA GLY A 125 21.88 1.08 -2.12
C GLY A 125 20.50 0.43 -2.16
N THR A 126 20.36 -0.77 -1.61
CA THR A 126 19.08 -1.49 -1.54
C THR A 126 18.50 -1.51 -0.14
N LEU A 127 17.17 -1.52 -0.08
CA LEU A 127 16.43 -1.90 1.10
C LEU A 127 16.03 -3.38 0.97
N GLY A 128 16.34 -4.15 2.00
CA GLY A 128 15.72 -5.44 2.26
C GLY A 128 14.61 -5.27 3.29
N LEU A 129 13.45 -5.85 3.04
CA LEU A 129 12.34 -5.94 4.00
C LEU A 129 11.83 -7.39 4.01
N SER A 130 11.52 -7.91 5.19
CA SER A 130 10.88 -9.21 5.35
C SER A 130 9.60 -9.04 6.15
N LEU A 131 8.50 -9.65 5.69
CA LEU A 131 7.24 -9.69 6.40
C LEU A 131 6.74 -11.12 6.46
N THR A 132 6.44 -11.59 7.67
CA THR A 132 5.73 -12.84 7.93
C THR A 132 4.36 -12.50 8.49
N ARG A 133 3.32 -12.87 7.74
CA ARG A 133 1.91 -12.64 8.11
C ARG A 133 1.28 -13.97 8.47
N LYS A 134 0.60 -14.02 9.62
CA LYS A 134 -0.13 -15.19 10.09
C LYS A 134 -1.62 -14.99 9.95
N TYR A 135 -2.30 -16.03 9.48
CA TYR A 135 -3.75 -16.06 9.33
C TYR A 135 -4.29 -17.27 10.09
N GLU A 136 -5.29 -17.04 10.94
CA GLU A 136 -5.98 -18.03 11.75
C GLU A 136 -7.47 -18.08 11.37
N GLY A 137 -8.04 -19.28 11.45
CA GLY A 137 -9.41 -19.56 11.04
C GLY A 137 -9.70 -21.05 11.11
N ASP A 138 -10.50 -21.57 10.17
CA ASP A 138 -10.75 -23.01 10.06
C ASP A 138 -9.45 -23.81 9.77
N PHE A 139 -8.46 -23.15 9.17
CA PHE A 139 -7.09 -23.61 9.04
C PHE A 139 -6.14 -22.43 9.28
N SER A 140 -4.97 -22.70 9.88
CA SER A 140 -3.95 -21.70 10.13
C SER A 140 -2.82 -21.82 9.12
N PHE A 141 -2.33 -20.70 8.61
CA PHE A 141 -1.19 -20.65 7.70
C PHE A 141 -0.40 -19.36 7.86
N GLU A 142 0.84 -19.38 7.39
CA GLU A 142 1.76 -18.25 7.43
C GLU A 142 2.30 -17.96 6.03
N VAL A 143 2.41 -16.68 5.71
CA VAL A 143 2.93 -16.20 4.44
C VAL A 143 4.11 -15.29 4.74
N THR A 144 5.30 -15.73 4.32
CA THR A 144 6.51 -14.90 4.38
C THR A 144 6.83 -14.36 2.98
N ARG A 145 7.19 -13.08 2.91
CA ARG A 145 7.65 -12.40 1.69
C ARG A 145 8.90 -11.60 1.99
N PHE A 146 9.83 -11.62 1.04
CA PHE A 146 11.02 -10.78 1.04
C PHE A 146 10.91 -9.72 -0.06
N TYR A 147 11.16 -8.47 0.30
CA TYR A 147 11.08 -7.32 -0.58
C TYR A 147 12.50 -6.78 -0.72
N LYS A 148 13.01 -6.74 -1.96
CA LYS A 148 14.30 -6.12 -2.25
C LYS A 148 14.11 -5.04 -3.30
N GLY A 149 14.48 -3.81 -2.98
CA GLY A 149 14.30 -2.68 -3.88
C GLY A 149 15.36 -1.61 -3.72
N HIS A 150 15.43 -0.71 -4.70
CA HIS A 150 16.36 0.40 -4.73
C HIS A 150 15.66 1.70 -4.35
N TYR A 151 16.39 2.57 -3.66
CA TYR A 151 15.92 3.90 -3.35
C TYR A 151 15.81 4.76 -4.60
N GLN A 152 14.71 5.50 -4.66
CA GLN A 152 14.43 6.55 -5.60
C GLN A 152 14.22 7.83 -4.78
N ARG A 153 15.24 8.68 -4.73
CA ARG A 153 15.13 10.02 -4.15
C ARG A 153 15.18 11.04 -5.28
N ARG A 154 14.10 11.80 -5.42
CA ARG A 154 14.07 12.92 -6.37
C ARG A 154 14.93 14.06 -5.84
N GLU A 155 15.77 14.64 -6.69
CA GLU A 155 16.59 15.81 -6.32
C GLU A 155 15.70 16.93 -5.76
N GLY A 156 16.07 17.47 -4.59
CA GLY A 156 15.29 18.49 -3.87
C GLY A 156 14.08 17.97 -3.10
N SER A 157 13.86 16.66 -3.04
CA SER A 157 12.79 16.02 -2.25
C SER A 157 13.35 15.33 -1.00
N SER A 158 12.62 15.44 0.11
CA SER A 158 12.83 14.60 1.31
C SER A 158 12.12 13.26 1.20
N LEU A 159 11.27 13.06 0.19
CA LEU A 159 10.53 11.82 0.01
C LEU A 159 11.42 10.73 -0.54
N VAL A 160 11.36 9.61 0.16
CA VAL A 160 12.02 8.37 -0.21
C VAL A 160 10.95 7.42 -0.74
N THR A 161 11.19 6.92 -1.93
CA THR A 161 10.45 5.78 -2.48
C THR A 161 11.43 4.63 -2.65
N VAL A 162 11.00 3.40 -2.39
CA VAL A 162 11.75 2.19 -2.75
C VAL A 162 10.91 1.39 -3.71
N GLU A 163 11.47 1.02 -4.85
CA GLU A 163 10.79 0.15 -5.81
C GLU A 163 11.62 -1.11 -6.03
N GLY A 164 10.94 -2.24 -6.15
CA GLY A 164 11.63 -3.50 -6.30
C GLY A 164 10.71 -4.70 -6.48
N TYR A 165 11.27 -5.85 -6.12
CA TYR A 165 10.68 -7.15 -6.35
C TYR A 165 10.31 -7.84 -5.05
N ILE A 166 9.26 -8.66 -5.11
CA ILE A 166 8.79 -9.52 -4.04
C ILE A 166 9.27 -10.96 -4.33
N PHE A 167 9.77 -11.65 -3.31
CA PHE A 167 10.28 -13.01 -3.38
C PHE A 167 9.64 -13.91 -2.32
N MET A 168 9.52 -15.20 -2.66
CA MET A 168 9.24 -16.24 -1.67
C MET A 168 10.51 -16.60 -0.86
N PRO A 169 10.34 -17.16 0.35
CA PRO A 169 11.46 -17.72 1.11
C PRO A 169 12.22 -18.78 0.32
N GLU A 170 13.52 -18.92 0.61
CA GLU A 170 14.40 -19.96 0.06
C GLU A 170 14.65 -19.88 -1.45
N VAL A 171 14.13 -18.86 -2.14
CA VAL A 171 14.38 -18.62 -3.56
C VAL A 171 15.56 -17.65 -3.74
N LEU A 172 16.37 -17.88 -4.77
CA LEU A 172 17.41 -16.94 -5.16
C LEU A 172 16.77 -15.61 -5.57
N MET A 173 17.16 -14.53 -4.89
CA MET A 173 16.66 -13.16 -5.10
C MET A 173 17.20 -12.55 -6.40
N ASN A 174 16.74 -13.07 -7.54
CA ASN A 174 16.97 -12.51 -8.86
C ASN A 174 15.62 -12.20 -9.53
N PRO A 175 15.55 -11.22 -10.45
CA PRO A 175 14.27 -10.77 -11.01
C PRO A 175 13.44 -11.88 -11.70
N GLU A 176 14.09 -12.92 -12.23
CA GLU A 176 13.43 -14.04 -12.91
C GLU A 176 12.60 -14.91 -11.95
N ASN A 177 12.93 -14.88 -10.67
CA ASN A 177 12.26 -15.61 -9.60
C ASN A 177 11.29 -14.76 -8.78
N ALA A 178 11.11 -13.49 -9.14
CA ALA A 178 10.20 -12.61 -8.43
C ALA A 178 8.74 -13.08 -8.62
N VAL A 179 7.96 -13.00 -7.55
CA VAL A 179 6.52 -13.30 -7.57
C VAL A 179 5.66 -12.05 -7.72
N GLY A 180 6.27 -10.87 -7.55
CA GLY A 180 5.58 -9.61 -7.69
C GLY A 180 6.53 -8.43 -7.65
N PHE A 181 5.92 -7.25 -7.71
CA PHE A 181 6.58 -5.97 -7.57
C PHE A 181 6.03 -5.25 -6.34
N PHE A 182 6.85 -4.37 -5.77
CA PHE A 182 6.38 -3.47 -4.73
C PHE A 182 6.87 -2.04 -4.94
N SER A 183 6.12 -1.11 -4.38
CA SER A 183 6.54 0.27 -4.15
C SER A 183 6.32 0.59 -2.68
N LEU A 184 7.37 1.03 -2.00
CA LEU A 184 7.33 1.50 -0.62
C LEU A 184 7.49 3.02 -0.64
N VAL A 185 6.42 3.74 -0.30
CA VAL A 185 6.36 5.20 -0.41
C VAL A 185 6.31 5.80 0.98
N MET A 186 7.27 6.67 1.30
CA MET A 186 7.26 7.40 2.57
C MET A 186 6.01 8.27 2.69
N ALA A 187 5.27 8.10 3.80
CA ALA A 187 4.13 8.95 4.11
C ALA A 187 4.62 10.37 4.50
N THR A 188 3.97 11.39 3.95
CA THR A 188 4.30 12.81 4.20
C THR A 188 3.65 13.36 5.45
N ASP A 189 2.49 12.82 5.79
CA ASP A 189 1.83 13.04 7.07
C ASP A 189 2.19 11.88 7.99
N ASP A 190 2.41 12.17 9.27
CA ASP A 190 2.34 11.17 10.33
C ASP A 190 1.02 10.43 10.11
N LEU A 191 1.08 9.18 9.63
CA LEU A 191 -0.11 8.33 9.59
C LEU A 191 -0.65 8.38 11.02
N PRO A 192 -1.91 8.82 11.23
CA PRO A 192 -2.38 9.10 12.57
C PRO A 192 -2.14 7.85 13.40
N SER A 193 -1.55 8.00 14.59
CA SER A 193 -1.23 6.89 15.50
C SER A 193 -2.39 5.91 15.75
N GLU A 194 -3.63 6.33 15.44
CA GLU A 194 -4.83 5.51 15.48
C GLU A 194 -4.87 4.39 14.41
N ASP A 195 -4.13 4.50 13.31
CA ASP A 195 -3.99 3.45 12.29
C ASP A 195 -3.00 2.35 12.69
N TYR A 196 -2.30 2.53 13.82
CA TYR A 196 -1.33 1.58 14.40
C TYR A 196 -1.81 0.98 15.72
N ASP A 197 -3.05 1.24 16.13
CA ASP A 197 -3.59 0.74 17.39
C ASP A 197 -4.06 -0.73 17.25
N VAL A 198 -3.13 -1.67 17.36
CA VAL A 198 -3.37 -3.12 17.45
C VAL A 198 -4.24 -3.53 18.65
N THR A 199 -4.61 -2.61 19.55
CA THR A 199 -5.53 -2.88 20.67
C THR A 199 -6.99 -2.60 20.33
N LYS A 200 -7.29 -1.96 19.20
CA LYS A 200 -8.67 -1.76 18.73
C LYS A 200 -9.06 -2.89 17.77
N PRO A 201 -10.04 -3.73 18.12
CA PRO A 201 -10.58 -4.70 17.17
C PRO A 201 -11.23 -3.93 16.01
N GLY A 202 -10.91 -4.34 14.78
CA GLY A 202 -11.42 -3.77 13.54
C GLY A 202 -12.91 -3.43 13.63
N GLY A 203 -13.23 -2.18 13.31
CA GLY A 203 -14.59 -1.65 13.37
C GLY A 203 -15.55 -2.51 12.55
N LYS A 204 -16.58 -3.01 13.22
CA LYS A 204 -17.73 -3.71 12.64
C LYS A 204 -18.59 -2.80 11.76
#